data_AF-A0A7V2XAT5-F1
#
_entry.id   AF-A0A7V2XAT5-F1
#
_cell.length_a   1.000
_cell.length_b   1.000
_cell.length_c   1.000
_cell.angle_alpha   90.00
_cell.angle_beta   90.00
_cell.angle_gamma   90.00
#
_symmetry.space_group_name_H-M   'P 1'
#
loop_
_entity.id
_entity.type
_entity.pdbx_description
1 polymer ?
#
loop_
_entity_poly.entity_id
_entity_poly.type
_entity_poly.pdbx_seq_one_letter_code
_entity_poly.pdbx_strand_id
1 'polypeptide(L)'
;MPVDKKKKPAARGSGGKLPRQLEELRRYALELGSSRAVVLPTKDLVVRESARAKCYIPACKFYGSSIMCPPHNPLTPDQTRKIVADYRYGVLFQLDVPVEDFVGEAWRKRHVPAELHHKEIVARLEGKAFYLGFPRAIGFAAGECSLCLPATPCAVLRG
;
A
#
# COMPACT_ATOMS: atom_id res chain seq x y z
N MET A 1 -8.77 -26.03 25.25
CA MET A 1 -7.33 -25.78 25.06
C MET A 1 -7.10 -24.28 25.18
N PRO A 2 -6.28 -23.82 26.13
CA PRO A 2 -6.09 -22.38 26.35
C PRO A 2 -5.37 -21.77 25.16
N VAL A 3 -5.99 -20.75 24.56
CA VAL A 3 -5.45 -20.01 23.42
C VAL A 3 -4.27 -19.18 23.90
N ASP A 4 -3.09 -19.50 23.39
CA ASP A 4 -1.85 -18.78 23.63
C ASP A 4 -2.04 -17.27 23.44
N LYS A 5 -1.68 -16.53 24.49
CA LYS A 5 -1.65 -15.07 24.50
C LYS A 5 -0.67 -14.61 23.42
N LYS A 6 -1.21 -14.07 22.32
CA LYS A 6 -0.41 -13.50 21.21
C LYS A 6 0.58 -12.47 21.75
N LYS A 7 1.87 -12.84 21.71
CA LYS A 7 3.01 -12.00 22.04
C LYS A 7 3.03 -10.81 21.06
N LYS A 8 2.79 -9.60 21.58
CA LYS A 8 2.89 -8.34 20.83
C LYS A 8 4.29 -8.27 20.18
N PRO A 9 4.43 -8.03 18.86
CA PRO A 9 5.74 -7.97 18.25
C PRO A 9 6.47 -6.75 18.83
N ALA A 10 7.63 -7.01 19.44
CA ALA A 10 8.51 -6.00 20.00
C ALA A 10 8.90 -4.98 18.92
N ALA A 11 8.71 -3.70 19.23
CA ALA A 11 9.25 -2.60 18.45
C ALA A 11 10.78 -2.71 18.47
N ARG A 12 11.37 -3.23 17.39
CA ARG A 12 12.83 -3.18 17.18
C ARG A 12 13.17 -1.78 16.68
N GLY A 13 13.98 -1.07 17.45
CA GLY A 13 14.11 0.38 17.39
C GLY A 13 15.17 0.94 16.45
N SER A 14 15.32 2.26 16.53
CA SER A 14 16.57 2.99 16.25
C SER A 14 16.57 4.28 17.07
N GLY A 15 17.48 4.41 18.03
CA GLY A 15 17.61 5.54 18.96
C GLY A 15 18.19 6.82 18.35
N GLY A 16 17.63 7.27 17.22
CA GLY A 16 17.82 8.62 16.68
C GLY A 16 16.48 9.36 16.72
N LYS A 17 16.48 10.66 17.01
CA LYS A 17 15.25 11.46 16.90
C LYS A 17 14.76 11.43 15.46
N LEU A 18 13.66 10.75 15.21
CA LEU A 18 12.93 10.82 13.94
C LEU A 18 12.48 12.27 13.70
N PRO A 19 12.52 12.79 12.46
CA PRO A 19 11.93 14.07 12.14
C PRO A 19 10.49 14.14 12.64
N ARG A 20 10.13 15.21 13.37
CA ARG A 20 8.79 15.40 13.94
C ARG A 20 7.68 15.25 12.90
N GLN A 21 7.95 15.66 11.67
CA GLN A 21 7.02 15.57 10.54
C GLN A 21 6.66 14.11 10.17
N LEU A 22 7.57 13.14 10.34
CA LEU A 22 7.26 11.72 10.08
C LEU A 22 6.28 11.15 11.10
N GLU A 23 6.43 11.55 12.36
CA GLU A 23 5.48 11.19 13.43
C GLU A 23 4.11 11.87 13.22
N GLU A 24 4.11 13.09 12.68
CA GLU A 24 2.87 13.77 12.28
C GLU A 24 2.17 13.01 11.16
N LEU A 25 2.89 12.56 10.12
CA LEU A 25 2.33 11.72 9.06
C LEU A 25 1.79 10.39 9.60
N ARG A 26 2.52 9.75 10.53
CA ARG A 26 2.06 8.52 11.18
C ARG A 26 0.74 8.71 11.93
N ARG A 27 0.62 9.81 12.69
CA ARG A 27 -0.61 10.15 13.42
C ARG A 27 -1.75 10.46 12.45
N TYR A 28 -1.46 11.22 11.39
CA TYR A 28 -2.43 11.55 10.37
C TYR A 28 -2.99 10.30 9.69
N ALA A 29 -2.16 9.29 9.40
CA ALA A 29 -2.63 8.00 8.88
C ALA A 29 -3.67 7.33 9.79
N LEU A 30 -3.47 7.39 11.12
CA LEU A 30 -4.42 6.85 12.10
C LEU A 30 -5.71 7.68 12.17
N GLU A 31 -5.60 9.01 12.10
CA GLU A 31 -6.75 9.92 12.05
C GLU A 31 -7.61 9.70 10.80
N LEU A 32 -6.98 9.30 9.69
CA LEU A 32 -7.66 8.94 8.45
C LEU A 32 -8.32 7.55 8.48
N GLY A 33 -8.20 6.78 9.56
CA GLY A 33 -8.87 5.48 9.71
C GLY A 33 -7.96 4.26 9.61
N SER A 34 -6.64 4.43 9.53
CA SER A 34 -5.71 3.28 9.57
C SER A 34 -5.77 2.58 10.93
N SER A 35 -5.88 1.26 10.94
CA SER A 35 -5.84 0.43 12.16
C SER A 35 -4.45 0.44 12.80
N ARG A 36 -3.40 0.59 11.97
CA ARG A 36 -2.02 0.72 12.43
C ARG A 36 -1.22 1.59 11.46
N ALA A 37 -0.25 2.32 12.00
CA ALA A 37 0.76 3.02 11.22
C ALA A 37 2.11 3.02 11.95
N VAL A 38 3.20 2.88 11.20
CA VAL A 38 4.57 2.90 11.70
C VAL A 38 5.47 3.70 10.77
N VAL A 39 6.45 4.39 11.35
CA VAL A 39 7.58 4.94 10.60
C VAL A 39 8.68 3.90 10.59
N LEU A 40 9.25 3.63 9.42
CA LEU A 40 10.37 2.69 9.28
C LEU A 40 11.44 3.27 8.35
N PRO A 41 12.72 2.86 8.50
CA PRO A 41 13.72 3.14 7.50
C PRO A 41 13.46 2.27 6.26
N THR A 42 13.59 2.85 5.07
CA THR A 42 13.29 2.16 3.78
C THR A 42 14.19 0.96 3.51
N LYS A 43 15.39 0.93 4.11
CA LYS A 43 16.30 -0.24 4.05
C LYS A 43 15.69 -1.52 4.64
N ASP A 44 14.65 -1.40 5.47
CA ASP A 44 13.95 -2.54 6.04
C ASP A 44 12.86 -3.08 5.09
N LEU A 45 12.55 -2.38 3.99
CA LEU A 45 11.62 -2.83 2.96
C LEU A 45 12.28 -3.88 2.06
N VAL A 46 11.60 -5.00 1.86
CA VAL A 46 12.05 -6.07 0.97
C VAL A 46 11.17 -6.11 -0.27
N VAL A 47 11.76 -5.79 -1.43
CA VAL A 47 11.09 -5.93 -2.73
C VAL A 47 11.41 -7.31 -3.29
N ARG A 48 10.38 -8.16 -3.46
CA ARG A 48 10.52 -9.52 -3.98
C ARG A 48 9.89 -9.65 -5.37
N GLU A 49 10.60 -10.32 -6.26
CA GLU A 49 10.12 -10.74 -7.59
C GLU A 49 8.91 -11.65 -7.45
N SER A 50 8.91 -12.51 -6.43
CA SER A 50 7.81 -13.44 -6.15
C SER A 50 6.48 -12.73 -5.84
N ALA A 51 6.52 -11.50 -5.30
CA ALA A 51 5.32 -10.71 -5.06
C ALA A 51 4.65 -10.32 -6.39
N ARG A 52 5.45 -9.89 -7.39
CA ARG A 52 4.94 -9.60 -8.73
C ARG A 52 4.54 -10.88 -9.47
N ALA A 53 5.25 -11.98 -9.28
CA ALA A 53 4.94 -13.27 -9.90
C ALA A 53 3.54 -13.80 -9.53
N LYS A 54 3.05 -13.51 -8.32
CA LYS A 54 1.68 -13.83 -7.92
C LYS A 54 0.59 -13.16 -8.76
N CYS A 55 0.92 -12.11 -9.52
CA CYS A 55 -0.02 -11.52 -10.46
C CYS A 55 -0.23 -12.37 -11.72
N TYR A 56 0.74 -13.18 -12.14
CA TYR A 56 0.69 -13.92 -13.41
C TYR A 56 0.91 -15.44 -13.30
N ILE A 57 1.21 -15.98 -12.12
CA ILE A 57 1.42 -17.43 -11.91
C ILE A 57 0.68 -17.96 -10.65
N PRO A 58 -0.50 -18.59 -10.82
CA PRO A 58 -1.38 -18.45 -11.99
C PRO A 58 -1.88 -17.00 -12.12
N ALA A 59 -2.40 -16.63 -13.29
CA ALA A 59 -2.87 -15.27 -13.51
C ALA A 59 -3.92 -14.85 -12.48
N CYS A 60 -3.66 -13.73 -11.82
CA CYS A 60 -4.64 -13.06 -11.00
C CYS A 60 -5.81 -12.62 -11.90
N LYS A 61 -7.02 -12.61 -11.35
CA LYS A 61 -8.24 -12.18 -12.05
C LYS A 61 -8.24 -10.73 -12.56
N PHE A 62 -7.31 -9.91 -12.11
CA PHE A 62 -7.09 -8.54 -12.59
C PHE A 62 -5.81 -8.38 -13.43
N TYR A 63 -5.12 -9.47 -13.76
CA TYR A 63 -3.98 -9.40 -14.65
C TYR A 63 -4.38 -8.77 -15.99
N GLY A 64 -3.62 -7.77 -16.45
CA GLY A 64 -3.90 -7.03 -17.68
C GLY A 64 -5.12 -6.10 -17.66
N SER A 65 -5.81 -5.90 -16.53
CA SER A 65 -7.08 -5.16 -16.51
C SER A 65 -6.93 -3.63 -16.44
N SER A 66 -5.78 -3.12 -15.99
CA SER A 66 -5.51 -1.67 -15.88
C SER A 66 -4.03 -1.35 -15.89
N ILE A 67 -3.69 -0.05 -15.96
CA ILE A 67 -2.32 0.45 -15.82
C ILE A 67 -1.67 0.08 -14.47
N MET A 68 -2.47 -0.23 -13.44
CA MET A 68 -1.96 -0.67 -12.14
C MET A 68 -1.56 -2.15 -12.13
N CYS A 69 -1.98 -2.92 -13.13
CA CYS A 69 -1.78 -4.36 -13.21
C CYS A 69 -0.70 -4.72 -14.25
N PRO A 70 0.19 -5.69 -13.98
CA PRO A 70 1.06 -6.24 -15.02
C PRO A 70 0.23 -6.83 -16.19
N PRO A 71 0.73 -6.81 -17.43
CA PRO A 71 2.05 -6.29 -17.83
C PRO A 71 2.10 -4.78 -18.02
N HIS A 72 0.97 -4.07 -17.91
CA HIS A 72 0.88 -2.64 -18.19
C HIS A 72 1.52 -1.76 -17.12
N ASN A 73 1.55 -2.23 -15.86
CA ASN A 73 2.21 -1.49 -14.79
C ASN A 73 3.72 -1.37 -15.05
N PRO A 74 4.25 -0.14 -15.22
CA PRO A 74 5.67 0.09 -15.49
C PRO A 74 6.56 -0.20 -14.27
N LEU A 75 5.96 -0.32 -13.07
CA LEU A 75 6.67 -0.56 -11.83
C LEU A 75 7.06 -2.04 -11.71
N THR A 76 8.24 -2.39 -12.24
CA THR A 76 8.89 -3.69 -12.03
C THR A 76 9.59 -3.73 -10.66
N PRO A 77 9.93 -4.92 -10.12
CA PRO A 77 10.64 -5.01 -8.83
C PRO A 77 11.97 -4.25 -8.85
N ASP A 78 12.67 -4.24 -9.98
CA ASP A 78 13.92 -3.48 -10.14
C ASP A 78 13.69 -1.97 -10.10
N GLN A 79 12.64 -1.49 -10.78
CA GLN A 79 12.27 -0.07 -10.73
C GLN A 79 11.82 0.33 -9.33
N THR A 80 11.02 -0.51 -8.66
CA THR A 80 10.62 -0.28 -7.27
C THR A 80 11.83 -0.16 -6.35
N ARG A 81 12.83 -1.06 -6.47
CA ARG A 81 14.05 -0.98 -5.66
C ARG A 81 14.81 0.32 -5.86
N LYS A 82 14.95 0.77 -7.10
CA LYS A 82 15.62 2.05 -7.43
C LYS A 82 14.89 3.23 -6.83
N ILE A 83 13.56 3.31 -7.03
CA ILE A 83 12.75 4.40 -6.48
C ILE A 83 12.82 4.41 -4.95
N VAL A 84 12.62 3.26 -4.28
CA VAL A 84 12.64 3.17 -2.81
C VAL A 84 14.01 3.56 -2.24
N ALA A 85 15.10 3.30 -2.96
CA ALA A 85 16.45 3.66 -2.53
C ALA A 85 16.71 5.18 -2.45
N ASP A 86 15.91 6.00 -3.13
CA ASP A 86 16.00 7.47 -3.06
C ASP A 86 15.46 8.05 -1.73
N TYR A 87 14.80 7.22 -0.93
CA TYR A 87 14.17 7.61 0.33
C TYR A 87 14.89 6.99 1.52
N ARG A 88 14.96 7.72 2.64
CA ARG A 88 15.53 7.21 3.90
C ARG A 88 14.47 6.56 4.81
N TYR A 89 13.25 7.07 4.76
CA TYR A 89 12.14 6.66 5.63
C TYR A 89 10.85 6.51 4.83
N GLY A 90 9.94 5.69 5.35
CA GLY A 90 8.58 5.55 4.87
C GLY A 90 7.59 5.48 6.03
N VAL A 91 6.34 5.81 5.75
CA VAL A 91 5.19 5.55 6.63
C VAL A 91 4.45 4.35 6.06
N LEU A 92 4.42 3.25 6.80
CA LEU A 92 3.64 2.07 6.47
C LEU A 92 2.39 2.05 7.34
N PHE A 93 1.23 1.91 6.70
CA PHE A 93 -0.05 1.79 7.40
C PHE A 93 -0.78 0.51 7.00
N GLN A 94 -1.79 0.15 7.79
CA GLN A 94 -2.61 -1.03 7.62
C GLN A 94 -4.06 -0.70 7.92
N LEU A 95 -4.96 -1.30 7.14
CA LEU A 95 -6.40 -1.35 7.40
C LEU A 95 -6.77 -2.79 7.78
N ASP A 96 -7.49 -2.94 8.89
CA ASP A 96 -8.16 -4.18 9.24
C ASP A 96 -9.54 -4.21 8.59
N VAL A 97 -9.78 -5.25 7.79
CA VAL A 97 -10.99 -5.42 6.99
C VAL A 97 -11.53 -6.84 7.17
N PRO A 98 -12.86 -7.06 7.09
CA PRO A 98 -13.43 -8.39 7.15
C PRO A 98 -12.84 -9.30 6.07
N VAL A 99 -12.44 -10.51 6.45
CA VAL A 99 -11.82 -11.46 5.51
C VAL A 99 -12.82 -11.85 4.42
N GLU A 100 -14.10 -11.88 4.76
CA GLU A 100 -15.23 -12.22 3.91
C GLU A 100 -15.39 -11.25 2.73
N ASP A 101 -14.87 -10.03 2.86
CA ASP A 101 -14.85 -9.05 1.77
C ASP A 101 -13.71 -9.32 0.78
N PHE A 102 -12.73 -10.14 1.17
CA PHE A 102 -11.52 -10.50 0.42
C PHE A 102 -11.52 -11.94 -0.13
N VAL A 103 -12.58 -12.72 0.13
CA VAL A 103 -12.71 -14.12 -0.31
C VAL A 103 -14.08 -14.44 -0.92
N GLY A 104 -14.17 -15.58 -1.62
CA GLY A 104 -15.42 -16.05 -2.24
C GLY A 104 -15.82 -15.32 -3.52
N GLU A 105 -17.00 -15.63 -4.06
CA GLU A 105 -17.46 -15.10 -5.35
C GLU A 105 -17.82 -13.60 -5.30
N ALA A 106 -18.45 -13.18 -4.20
CA ALA A 106 -18.89 -11.81 -4.01
C ALA A 106 -17.74 -10.82 -3.78
N TRP A 107 -16.53 -11.35 -3.57
CA TRP A 107 -15.30 -10.59 -3.42
C TRP A 107 -15.19 -9.42 -4.39
N ARG A 108 -15.50 -9.63 -5.69
CA ARG A 108 -15.32 -8.63 -6.77
C ARG A 108 -15.99 -7.29 -6.52
N LYS A 109 -16.98 -7.23 -5.62
CA LYS A 109 -17.69 -6.01 -5.25
C LYS A 109 -17.35 -5.56 -3.83
N ARG A 110 -17.21 -6.50 -2.90
CA ARG A 110 -17.07 -6.17 -1.47
C ARG A 110 -15.72 -5.57 -1.08
N HIS A 111 -14.63 -5.91 -1.77
CA HIS A 111 -13.31 -5.33 -1.47
C HIS A 111 -13.18 -3.85 -1.88
N VAL A 112 -13.98 -3.39 -2.86
CA VAL A 112 -13.81 -2.09 -3.52
C VAL A 112 -13.83 -0.91 -2.54
N PRO A 113 -14.78 -0.81 -1.57
CA PRO A 113 -14.77 0.29 -0.61
C PRO A 113 -13.49 0.36 0.25
N ALA A 114 -12.98 -0.80 0.69
CA ALA A 114 -11.76 -0.87 1.47
C ALA A 114 -10.54 -0.44 0.65
N GLU A 115 -10.44 -0.87 -0.61
CA GLU A 115 -9.35 -0.45 -1.49
C GLU A 115 -9.40 1.02 -1.88
N LEU A 116 -10.60 1.58 -2.10
CA LEU A 116 -10.78 3.01 -2.33
C LEU A 116 -10.33 3.82 -1.12
N HIS A 117 -10.72 3.41 0.09
CA HIS A 117 -10.28 4.06 1.32
C HIS A 117 -8.77 3.95 1.51
N HIS A 118 -8.16 2.79 1.22
CA HIS A 118 -6.71 2.63 1.22
C HIS A 118 -6.03 3.64 0.28
N LYS A 119 -6.50 3.75 -0.96
CA LYS A 119 -5.95 4.68 -1.97
C LYS A 119 -6.16 6.14 -1.56
N GLU A 120 -7.28 6.47 -0.94
CA GLU A 120 -7.55 7.80 -0.38
C GLU A 120 -6.54 8.15 0.72
N ILE A 121 -6.28 7.24 1.67
CA ILE A 121 -5.27 7.46 2.72
C ILE A 121 -3.89 7.73 2.12
N VAL A 122 -3.47 6.96 1.11
CA VAL A 122 -2.20 7.18 0.40
C VAL A 122 -2.15 8.59 -0.19
N ALA A 123 -3.16 8.99 -0.97
CA ALA A 123 -3.21 10.30 -1.61
C ALA A 123 -3.19 11.46 -0.59
N ARG A 124 -3.93 11.32 0.51
CA ARG A 124 -3.97 12.32 1.59
C ARG A 124 -2.64 12.40 2.34
N LEU A 125 -1.96 11.27 2.55
CA LEU A 125 -0.63 11.25 3.16
C LEU A 125 0.41 11.91 2.25
N GLU A 126 0.39 11.66 0.95
CA GLU A 126 1.26 12.35 -0.01
C GLU A 126 1.02 13.87 0.01
N GLY A 127 -0.25 14.30 -0.04
CA GLY A 127 -0.62 15.71 0.06
C GLY A 127 -0.14 16.36 1.37
N LYS A 128 -0.36 15.70 2.51
CA LYS A 128 0.13 16.18 3.80
C LYS A 128 1.66 16.22 3.86
N ALA A 129 2.36 15.24 3.30
CA ALA A 129 3.81 15.20 3.26
C ALA A 129 4.38 16.37 2.45
N PHE A 130 3.73 16.73 1.33
CA PHE A 130 4.07 17.92 0.57
C PHE A 130 4.02 19.19 1.43
N TYR A 131 2.91 19.43 2.16
CA TYR A 131 2.77 20.57 3.06
C TYR A 131 3.78 20.57 4.22
N LEU A 132 4.24 19.39 4.63
CA LEU A 132 5.27 19.24 5.65
C LEU A 132 6.70 19.38 5.09
N GLY A 133 6.89 19.75 3.82
CA GLY A 133 8.21 19.99 3.24
C GLY A 133 8.88 18.76 2.65
N PHE A 134 8.10 17.71 2.33
CA PHE A 134 8.54 16.54 1.56
C PHE A 134 7.93 16.56 0.16
N PRO A 135 8.33 17.46 -0.74
CA PRO A 135 7.69 17.63 -2.05
C PRO A 135 7.88 16.43 -2.99
N ARG A 136 8.82 15.55 -2.68
CA ARG A 136 9.09 14.31 -3.43
C ARG A 136 8.51 13.07 -2.76
N ALA A 137 7.71 13.20 -1.70
CA ALA A 137 7.07 12.03 -1.09
C ALA A 137 6.22 11.30 -2.15
N ILE A 138 6.31 9.97 -2.19
CA ILE A 138 5.58 9.13 -3.13
C ILE A 138 4.79 8.06 -2.39
N GLY A 139 3.55 7.87 -2.83
CA GLY A 139 2.58 6.94 -2.29
C GLY A 139 2.56 5.63 -3.06
N PHE A 140 2.60 4.51 -2.33
CA PHE A 140 2.39 3.18 -2.90
C PHE A 140 1.08 2.62 -2.37
N ALA A 141 0.19 2.23 -3.29
CA ALA A 141 -1.06 1.56 -2.96
C ALA A 141 -1.08 0.11 -3.47
N ALA A 142 -1.82 -0.74 -2.78
CA ALA A 142 -2.07 -2.12 -3.20
C ALA A 142 -3.41 -2.25 -3.94
N GLY A 143 -3.54 -3.33 -4.71
CA GLY A 143 -4.73 -3.67 -5.47
C GLY A 143 -4.72 -3.15 -6.90
N GLU A 144 -5.79 -3.46 -7.61
CA GLU A 144 -6.07 -2.98 -8.96
C GLU A 144 -6.59 -1.53 -8.95
N CYS A 145 -6.93 -1.00 -10.13
CA CYS A 145 -7.60 0.29 -10.24
C CYS A 145 -9.08 0.18 -9.80
N SER A 146 -9.35 0.44 -8.52
CA SER A 146 -10.70 0.42 -7.94
C SER A 146 -11.58 1.62 -8.33
N LEU A 147 -11.08 2.55 -9.16
CA LEU A 147 -11.85 3.69 -9.68
C LEU A 147 -12.71 3.32 -10.90
N CYS A 148 -12.11 2.60 -11.86
CA CYS A 148 -12.77 2.26 -13.12
C CYS A 148 -13.21 0.80 -13.19
N LEU A 149 -12.51 -0.10 -12.49
CA LEU A 149 -12.81 -1.53 -12.49
C LEU A 149 -13.78 -1.90 -11.37
N PRO A 150 -14.61 -2.94 -11.56
CA PRO A 150 -14.76 -3.76 -12.77
C PRO A 150 -15.74 -3.15 -13.80
N ALA A 151 -16.24 -1.94 -13.58
CA ALA A 151 -17.37 -1.38 -14.32
C ALA A 151 -17.05 -1.06 -15.79
N THR A 152 -15.83 -0.61 -16.09
CA THR A 152 -15.44 -0.19 -17.45
C THR A 152 -13.99 -0.59 -17.77
N PRO A 153 -13.66 -0.80 -19.06
CA PRO A 153 -12.28 -0.94 -19.50
C PRO A 153 -11.43 0.26 -19.08
N CYS A 154 -10.17 0.02 -18.68
CA CYS A 154 -9.28 1.07 -18.21
C CYS A 154 -9.07 2.16 -19.28
N ALA A 155 -9.48 3.39 -18.98
CA ALA A 155 -9.35 4.53 -19.88
C ALA A 155 -7.90 4.76 -20.32
N VAL A 156 -6.94 4.65 -19.39
CA VAL A 156 -5.50 4.82 -19.68
C VAL A 156 -4.99 3.82 -20.72
N LEU A 157 -5.54 2.60 -20.76
CA LEU A 157 -5.13 1.60 -21.74
C LEU A 157 -5.74 1.84 -23.13
N ARG A 158 -6.75 2.70 -23.25
CA ARG A 158 -7.39 3.03 -24.54
C ARG A 158 -6.73 4.21 -25.25
N GLY A 159 -5.88 4.99 -24.57
CA GLY A 159 -5.40 6.29 -25.05
C GLY A 159 -6.45 7.37 -24.90
#